data_AF-A0A2V8K8K0-F1
#
_entry.id   AF-A0A2V8K8K0-F1
#
_cell.length_a   1.000
_cell.length_b   1.000
_cell.length_c   1.000
_cell.angle_alpha   90.00
_cell.angle_beta   90.00
_cell.angle_gamma   90.00
#
_symmetry.space_group_name_H-M   'P 1'
#
loop_
_entity.id
_entity.type
_entity.pdbx_description
1 polymer ?
#
loop_
_entity_poly.entity_id
_entity_poly.type
_entity_poly.pdbx_seq_one_letter_code
_entity_poly.pdbx_strand_id
1 'polypeptide(L)'
;MTIFKKCIPRRTFLRGAGTALALPVLDAMFPAFASAAQTGSGRATRLSFFTVPNGIIMEKWTPAASGSGFELSPILEPLAAFKDRLLVISGLAN
;
A
#
# COMPACT_ATOMS: atom_id res chain seq x y z
N MET A 1 30.68 48.08 -0.80
CA MET A 1 30.39 46.66 -1.16
C MET A 1 30.84 45.80 0.02
N THR A 2 29.91 45.30 0.83
CA THR A 2 30.21 44.53 2.04
C THR A 2 30.34 43.04 1.69
N ILE A 3 31.55 42.51 1.73
CA ILE A 3 31.81 41.09 1.50
C ILE A 3 31.78 40.36 2.85
N PHE A 4 30.74 39.57 3.10
CA PHE A 4 30.70 38.70 4.27
C PHE A 4 31.56 37.46 4.00
N LYS A 5 32.73 37.36 4.64
CA LYS A 5 33.58 36.15 4.65
C LYS A 5 32.94 35.02 5.48
N LYS A 6 31.70 34.63 5.17
CA LYS A 6 31.02 33.51 5.82
C LYS A 6 31.33 32.22 5.05
N CYS A 7 31.83 31.22 5.77
CA CYS A 7 32.06 29.86 5.29
C CYS A 7 31.25 28.90 6.16
N ILE A 8 30.54 27.95 5.54
CA ILE A 8 29.86 26.88 6.26
C ILE A 8 30.91 25.80 6.57
N PRO A 9 31.17 25.44 7.84
CA PRO A 9 32.09 24.36 8.16
C PRO A 9 31.66 23.04 7.53
N ARG A 10 32.61 22.30 6.95
CA ARG A 10 32.36 20.98 6.30
C ARG A 10 31.52 20.04 7.17
N ARG A 11 31.77 20.01 8.48
CA ARG A 11 31.02 19.18 9.44
C ARG A 11 29.55 19.60 9.56
N THR A 12 29.24 20.89 9.48
CA THR A 12 27.86 21.40 9.49
C THR A 12 27.14 20.98 8.22
N PHE A 13 27.80 21.10 7.06
CA PHE A 13 27.26 20.65 5.78
C PHE A 13 26.95 19.15 5.79
N LEU A 14 27.90 18.31 6.22
CA LEU A 14 27.72 16.85 6.23
C LEU A 14 26.63 16.40 7.21
N ARG A 15 26.47 17.08 8.35
CA ARG A 15 25.36 16.82 9.29
C ARG A 15 24.01 17.14 8.65
N GLY A 16 23.90 18.29 7.97
CA GLY A 16 22.68 18.69 7.27
C GLY A 16 22.32 17.78 6.10
N ALA A 17 23.33 17.34 5.33
CA ALA A 17 23.13 16.43 4.20
C ALA A 17 22.60 15.05 4.65
N GLY A 18 23.14 14.50 5.74
CA GLY A 18 22.65 13.24 6.30
C GLY A 18 21.19 13.33 6.77
N THR A 19 20.81 14.42 7.42
CA THR A 19 19.41 14.63 7.84
C THR A 19 18.46 14.78 6.65
N ALA A 20 18.89 15.43 5.56
CA ALA A 20 18.06 15.58 4.36
C ALA A 20 17.83 14.26 3.60
N LEU A 21 18.80 13.33 3.64
CA LEU A 21 18.65 12.01 3.04
C LEU A 21 17.84 11.04 3.91
N ALA A 22 17.91 11.20 5.24
CA ALA A 22 17.23 10.31 6.18
C ALA A 22 15.76 10.69 6.43
N LEU A 23 15.37 11.96 6.25
CA LEU A 23 13.98 12.37 6.38
C LEU A 23 13.23 12.16 5.05
N PRO A 24 12.14 11.37 5.04
CA PRO A 24 11.15 11.45 3.97
C PRO A 24 10.62 12.88 3.83
N VAL A 25 10.11 13.22 2.65
CA VAL A 25 9.50 14.52 2.37
C VAL A 25 8.41 14.78 3.43
N LEU A 26 8.53 15.91 4.14
CA LEU A 26 7.56 16.30 5.17
C LEU A 26 6.30 16.83 4.51
N ASP A 27 5.14 16.62 5.14
CA ASP A 27 3.87 17.15 4.63
C ASP A 27 3.89 18.68 4.46
N ALA A 28 4.65 19.39 5.30
CA ALA A 28 4.85 20.84 5.21
C ALA A 28 5.62 21.29 3.94
N MET A 29 6.24 20.36 3.22
CA MET A 29 6.93 20.63 1.95
C MET A 29 5.97 20.59 0.75
N PHE A 30 4.70 20.23 0.96
CA PHE A 30 3.66 20.36 -0.06
C PHE A 30 2.94 21.71 0.07
N PRO A 31 2.61 22.36 -1.07
CA PRO A 31 1.81 23.58 -1.04
C PRO A 31 0.47 23.36 -0.30
N ALA A 32 0.07 24.33 0.51
CA ALA A 32 -1.25 24.30 1.13
C ALA A 32 -2.33 24.15 0.04
N PHE A 33 -3.27 23.22 0.25
CA PHE A 33 -4.33 22.87 -0.70
C PHE A 33 -3.87 22.22 -2.03
N ALA A 34 -2.62 21.75 -2.14
CA ALA A 34 -2.23 20.90 -3.26
C ALA A 34 -3.10 19.63 -3.30
N SER A 35 -3.53 19.22 -4.50
CA SER A 35 -4.37 18.03 -4.63
C SER A 35 -3.58 16.78 -4.22
N ALA A 36 -4.24 15.80 -3.58
CA ALA A 36 -3.60 14.55 -3.17
C ALA A 36 -2.95 13.78 -4.35
N ALA A 37 -3.39 14.05 -5.58
CA ALA A 37 -2.77 13.51 -6.79
C ALA A 37 -1.40 14.14 -7.12
N GLN A 38 -1.11 15.35 -6.62
CA GLN A 38 0.14 16.08 -6.85
C GLN A 38 1.16 15.91 -5.71
N THR A 39 0.74 15.48 -4.52
CA THR A 39 1.61 15.38 -3.34
C THR A 39 2.35 14.05 -3.22
N GLY A 40 2.20 13.12 -4.17
CA GLY A 40 2.80 11.79 -4.06
C GLY A 40 2.29 10.95 -2.87
N SER A 41 1.35 11.49 -2.09
CA SER A 41 0.60 10.77 -1.07
C SER A 41 -0.33 9.81 -1.81
N GLY A 42 0.18 8.61 -2.05
CA GLY A 42 -0.51 7.55 -2.78
C GLY A 42 -1.94 7.40 -2.26
N ARG A 43 -2.87 7.28 -3.21
CA ARG A 43 -4.30 6.98 -3.00
C ARG A 43 -4.50 6.10 -1.76
N ALA A 44 -5.34 6.55 -0.82
CA ALA A 44 -5.52 5.88 0.47
C ALA A 44 -5.71 4.37 0.31
N THR A 45 -4.78 3.58 0.84
CA THR A 45 -4.87 2.12 0.89
C THR A 45 -6.02 1.75 1.83
N ARG A 46 -7.09 1.16 1.28
CA ARG A 46 -8.24 0.68 2.05
C ARG A 46 -8.13 -0.82 2.24
N LEU A 47 -8.27 -1.26 3.48
CA LEU A 47 -8.23 -2.67 3.87
C LEU A 47 -9.60 -3.04 4.48
N SER A 48 -10.11 -4.21 4.12
CA SER A 48 -11.37 -4.75 4.66
C SER A 48 -11.19 -6.23 4.95
N PHE A 49 -11.73 -6.66 6.09
CA PHE A 49 -11.77 -8.06 6.50
C PHE A 49 -13.23 -8.48 6.63
N PHE A 50 -13.58 -9.61 6.04
CA PHE A 50 -14.91 -10.20 6.13
C PHE A 50 -14.79 -11.55 6.84
N THR A 51 -15.62 -11.76 7.86
CA THR A 51 -15.75 -13.04 8.55
C THR A 51 -17.16 -13.56 8.35
N VAL A 52 -17.33 -14.87 8.24
CA VAL A 52 -18.64 -15.50 8.09
C VAL A 52 -18.94 -16.32 9.35
N PRO A 53 -19.74 -15.78 10.29
CA PRO A 53 -19.92 -16.39 11.61
C PRO A 53 -20.80 -17.64 11.62
N ASN A 54 -21.74 -17.76 10.67
CA ASN A 54 -22.73 -18.85 10.63
C ASN A 54 -22.36 -19.98 9.66
N GLY A 55 -21.09 -20.06 9.25
CA GLY A 55 -20.61 -21.05 8.29
C GLY A 55 -20.95 -20.71 6.82
N ILE A 56 -20.29 -21.41 5.92
CA ILE A 56 -20.45 -21.29 4.46
C ILE A 56 -20.68 -22.70 3.91
N ILE A 57 -21.48 -22.83 2.84
CA ILE A 57 -21.58 -24.08 2.08
C ILE A 57 -20.26 -24.29 1.33
N MET A 58 -19.33 -25.03 1.94
CA MET A 58 -17.94 -25.15 1.45
C MET A 58 -17.84 -25.74 0.05
N GLU A 59 -18.76 -26.62 -0.34
CA GLU A 59 -18.85 -27.19 -1.70
C GLU A 59 -19.12 -26.13 -2.77
N LYS A 60 -19.81 -25.03 -2.41
CA LYS A 60 -20.12 -23.92 -3.31
C LYS A 60 -19.18 -22.72 -3.13
N TRP A 61 -18.27 -22.79 -2.17
CA TRP A 61 -17.28 -21.76 -1.85
C TRP A 61 -15.88 -22.11 -2.34
N THR A 62 -15.50 -23.39 -2.21
CA THR A 62 -14.14 -23.84 -2.50
C THR A 62 -14.03 -24.21 -3.98
N PRO A 63 -13.12 -23.61 -4.74
CA PRO A 63 -12.82 -24.04 -6.09
C PRO A 63 -12.39 -25.52 -6.13
N ALA A 64 -12.83 -26.25 -7.15
CA ALA A 64 -12.52 -27.67 -7.29
C ALA A 64 -11.05 -27.94 -7.71
N ALA A 65 -10.44 -26.99 -8.42
CA ALA A 65 -9.06 -27.08 -8.89
C ALA A 65 -8.16 -26.11 -8.11
N SER A 66 -6.89 -26.49 -7.96
CA SER A 66 -5.83 -25.64 -7.41
C SER A 66 -4.97 -25.03 -8.52
N GLY A 67 -4.21 -23.98 -8.20
CA GLY A 67 -3.36 -23.26 -9.15
C GLY A 67 -4.02 -21.97 -9.66
N SER A 68 -3.35 -21.22 -10.54
CA SER A 68 -3.82 -19.89 -10.99
C SER A 68 -5.04 -19.93 -11.93
N GLY A 69 -5.34 -21.07 -12.52
CA GLY A 69 -6.42 -21.25 -13.50
C GLY A 69 -7.70 -21.85 -12.91
N PHE A 70 -7.92 -21.73 -11.59
CA PHE A 70 -9.12 -22.29 -10.97
C PHE A 70 -10.40 -21.61 -11.48
N GLU A 71 -11.48 -22.38 -11.54
CA GLU A 71 -12.80 -21.84 -11.83
C GLU A 71 -13.47 -21.32 -10.56
N LEU A 72 -14.15 -20.17 -10.69
CA LEU A 72 -14.87 -19.57 -9.58
C LEU A 72 -16.08 -20.43 -9.24
N SER A 73 -16.25 -20.70 -7.95
CA SER A 73 -17.45 -21.35 -7.44
C SER A 73 -18.62 -20.36 -7.42
N PRO A 74 -19.89 -20.83 -7.33
CA PRO A 74 -21.06 -19.95 -7.38
C PRO A 74 -21.06 -18.82 -6.34
N ILE A 75 -20.50 -19.06 -5.14
CA ILE A 75 -20.43 -18.02 -4.09
C ILE A 75 -19.35 -16.97 -4.40
N LEU A 76 -18.31 -17.33 -5.16
CA LEU A 76 -17.23 -16.42 -5.56
C LEU A 76 -17.50 -15.71 -6.89
N GLU A 77 -18.57 -16.07 -7.62
CA GLU A 77 -18.95 -15.47 -8.90
C GLU A 77 -19.04 -13.92 -8.87
N PRO A 78 -19.56 -13.27 -7.81
CA PRO A 78 -19.57 -11.80 -7.74
C PRO A 78 -18.17 -11.16 -7.74
N LEU A 79 -17.12 -11.94 -7.47
CA LEU A 79 -15.71 -11.49 -7.50
C LEU A 79 -15.04 -11.72 -8.87
N ALA A 80 -15.77 -12.12 -9.91
CA ALA A 80 -15.22 -12.43 -11.24
C ALA A 80 -14.36 -11.29 -11.83
N ALA A 81 -14.75 -10.03 -11.61
CA ALA A 81 -13.98 -8.86 -12.05
C ALA A 81 -12.58 -8.74 -11.40
N PHE A 82 -12.30 -9.57 -10.40
CA PHE A 82 -11.04 -9.60 -9.65
C PHE A 82 -10.36 -10.97 -9.71
N LYS A 83 -10.76 -11.89 -10.60
CA LYS A 83 -10.20 -13.27 -10.71
C LYS A 83 -8.66 -13.27 -10.75
N ASP A 84 -8.08 -12.37 -11.55
CA ASP A 84 -6.62 -12.24 -11.72
C ASP A 84 -5.89 -11.72 -10.47
N ARG A 85 -6.63 -11.25 -9.47
CA ARG A 85 -6.13 -10.70 -8.20
C ARG A 85 -6.71 -11.43 -6.98
N LEU A 86 -7.32 -12.59 -7.19
CA LEU A 86 -7.97 -13.37 -6.14
C LEU A 86 -7.11 -14.57 -5.77
N LEU A 87 -6.98 -14.81 -4.47
CA LEU A 87 -6.26 -15.97 -3.93
C LEU A 87 -7.18 -16.70 -2.96
N VAL A 88 -7.41 -17.99 -3.23
CA VAL A 88 -8.18 -18.87 -2.34
C VAL A 88 -7.21 -19.80 -1.62
N ILE A 89 -7.20 -19.77 -0.28
CA ILE A 89 -6.36 -20.62 0.56
C ILE A 89 -7.27 -21.60 1.31
N SER A 90 -6.92 -22.89 1.25
CA SER A 90 -7.62 -23.97 1.96
C SER A 90 -6.67 -24.66 2.95
N GLY A 91 -7.21 -25.41 3.91
CA GLY A 91 -6.40 -26.17 4.88
C GLY A 91 -5.78 -25.33 6.02
N LEU A 92 -6.36 -24.18 6.33
CA LEU A 92 -5.89 -23.30 7.43
C LEU A 92 -6.50 -23.65 8.80
N ALA A 93 -7.43 -24.61 8.87
CA ALA A 93 -8.00 -25.11 10.10
C ALA A 93 -7.36 -26.46 10.46
N ASN A 94 -6.95 -26.60 11.73
CA ASN A 94 -6.44 -27.85 12.33
C ASN A 94 -7.57 -28.66 12.93
#